data_AF-A0A974CX37-F1
#
_entry.id   AF-A0A974CX37-F1
#
_cell.length_a   1.000
_cell.length_b   1.000
_cell.length_c   1.000
_cell.angle_alpha   90.00
_cell.angle_beta   90.00
_cell.angle_gamma   90.00
#
_symmetry.space_group_name_H-M   'P 1'
#
loop_
_entity.id
_entity.type
_entity.pdbx_description
1 polymer ?
#
loop_
_entity_poly.entity_id
_entity_poly.type
_entity_poly.pdbx_seq_one_letter_code
_entity_poly.pdbx_strand_id
1 'polypeptide(L)'
;MVEISSSEETQSLGLRILLTLTKCNQQRIQESENCTIYSIIHQVLIRPKCIVGFHVLKTLFEGCTGDQMLNVCESGQINLNVESIAVIQDVGLLEHLLLDWKIWSKAETGVWKNLLAALELLIRDNHPHQMFNIQQLLKGRVVHHFLLACQVLQEHREGHLTCIPQEVCLSYIKIIEEVLGSPPDLEILKLIFNFLLAVHPATNTYVCHNPSNFFFSLHI
;
A
#
# COMPACT_ATOMS: atom_id res chain seq x y z
N MET A 1 20.63 -13.66 -7.36
CA MET A 1 19.85 -14.63 -6.56
C MET A 1 18.34 -14.36 -6.63
N VAL A 2 17.86 -13.13 -6.43
CA VAL A 2 16.41 -12.82 -6.47
C VAL A 2 15.76 -12.99 -7.85
N GLU A 3 16.48 -12.74 -8.95
CA GLU A 3 15.92 -12.87 -10.31
C GLU A 3 16.18 -14.23 -11.00
N ILE A 4 16.97 -15.11 -10.37
CA ILE A 4 17.48 -16.35 -10.99
C ILE A 4 16.74 -17.58 -10.45
N SER A 5 16.26 -17.53 -9.21
CA SER A 5 15.53 -18.64 -8.60
C SER A 5 14.07 -18.66 -9.05
N SER A 6 13.50 -19.84 -9.28
CA SER A 6 12.07 -20.05 -9.48
C SER A 6 11.28 -20.23 -8.18
N SER A 7 11.96 -20.24 -7.02
CA SER A 7 11.33 -20.38 -5.70
C SER A 7 11.19 -19.02 -5.03
N GLU A 8 9.95 -18.63 -4.73
CA GLU A 8 9.61 -17.39 -4.00
C GLU A 8 10.36 -17.29 -2.67
N GLU A 9 10.45 -18.38 -1.91
CA GLU A 9 11.19 -18.43 -0.65
C GLU A 9 12.65 -18.02 -0.87
N THR A 10 13.33 -18.59 -1.86
CA THR A 10 14.72 -18.21 -2.18
C THR A 10 14.84 -16.76 -2.63
N GLN A 11 13.87 -16.26 -3.40
CA GLN A 11 13.83 -14.84 -3.80
C GLN A 11 13.70 -13.94 -2.58
N SER A 12 12.83 -14.30 -1.63
CA SER A 12 12.62 -13.59 -0.36
C SER A 12 13.86 -13.59 0.53
N LEU A 13 14.61 -14.71 0.59
CA LEU A 13 15.88 -14.79 1.33
C LEU A 13 16.90 -13.79 0.76
N GLY A 14 17.03 -13.75 -0.57
CA GLY A 14 17.90 -12.79 -1.25
C GLY A 14 17.47 -11.34 -1.00
N LEU A 15 16.16 -11.07 -1.03
CA LEU A 15 15.60 -9.76 -0.72
C LEU A 15 15.90 -9.35 0.73
N ARG A 16 15.78 -10.27 1.69
CA ARG A 16 16.09 -10.01 3.10
C ARG A 16 17.55 -9.59 3.28
N ILE A 17 18.48 -10.29 2.64
CA ILE A 17 19.90 -9.93 2.66
C ILE A 17 20.10 -8.51 2.11
N LEU A 18 19.46 -8.17 0.98
CA LEU A 18 19.54 -6.81 0.41
C LEU A 18 19.01 -5.74 1.37
N LEU A 19 17.87 -5.98 2.03
CA LEU A 19 17.30 -5.05 3.01
C LEU A 19 18.20 -4.89 4.23
N THR A 20 18.78 -5.98 4.76
CA THR A 20 19.72 -5.91 5.88
C THR A 20 20.97 -5.13 5.51
N LEU A 21 21.55 -5.38 4.32
CA LEU A 21 22.70 -4.62 3.83
C LEU A 21 22.37 -3.13 3.65
N THR A 22 21.16 -2.81 3.19
CA THR A 22 20.68 -1.43 3.07
C THR A 22 20.67 -0.72 4.43
N LYS A 23 20.13 -1.36 5.48
CA LYS A 23 20.12 -0.80 6.84
C LYS A 23 21.53 -0.59 7.40
N CYS A 24 22.46 -1.52 7.16
CA CYS A 24 23.86 -1.37 7.58
C CYS A 24 24.58 -0.25 6.80
N ASN A 25 24.27 -0.08 5.51
CA ASN A 25 24.91 0.91 4.65
C ASN A 25 24.33 2.32 4.83
N GLN A 26 23.06 2.49 5.21
CA GLN A 26 22.49 3.81 5.54
C GLN A 26 23.22 4.50 6.70
N GLN A 27 23.81 3.75 7.64
CA GLN A 27 24.69 4.31 8.68
C GLN A 27 26.01 4.85 8.12
N ARG A 28 26.42 4.45 6.91
CA ARG A 28 27.68 4.84 6.25
C ARG A 28 27.50 5.77 5.06
N ILE A 29 26.33 5.79 4.43
CA ILE A 29 26.03 6.56 3.22
C ILE A 29 25.16 7.75 3.62
N GLN A 30 25.81 8.80 4.14
CA GLN A 30 25.24 10.16 4.13
C GLN A 30 25.56 10.90 2.82
N GLU A 31 26.21 10.24 1.86
CA GLU A 31 26.70 10.84 0.62
C GLU A 31 26.27 9.99 -0.59
N SER A 32 25.09 10.27 -1.17
CA SER A 32 24.76 9.98 -2.58
C SER A 32 23.26 10.21 -2.82
N GLU A 33 22.92 11.28 -3.54
CA GLU A 33 21.54 11.75 -3.74
C GLU A 33 20.71 11.04 -4.82
N ASN A 34 21.22 10.11 -5.64
CA ASN A 34 20.51 9.79 -6.90
C ASN A 34 20.13 8.33 -7.18
N CYS A 35 20.21 7.42 -6.20
CA CYS A 35 19.61 6.09 -6.37
C CYS A 35 19.25 5.48 -5.01
N THR A 36 17.98 5.64 -4.59
CA THR A 36 17.50 4.93 -3.40
C THR A 36 17.56 3.43 -3.69
N ILE A 37 18.17 2.62 -2.82
CA ILE A 37 18.25 1.16 -3.00
C ILE A 37 16.86 0.53 -3.22
N TYR A 38 15.80 1.15 -2.68
CA TYR A 38 14.42 0.77 -2.95
C TYR A 38 14.03 0.86 -4.43
N SER A 39 14.60 1.77 -5.22
CA SER A 39 14.34 1.84 -6.67
C SER A 39 14.82 0.59 -7.39
N ILE A 40 15.98 0.05 -7.01
CA ILE A 40 16.53 -1.20 -7.56
C ILE A 40 15.65 -2.38 -7.13
N ILE A 41 15.28 -2.44 -5.85
CA ILE A 41 14.39 -3.49 -5.32
C ILE A 41 13.03 -3.43 -6.04
N HIS A 42 12.45 -2.25 -6.19
CA HIS A 42 11.21 -2.04 -6.93
C HIS A 42 11.33 -2.60 -8.35
N GLN A 43 12.40 -2.25 -9.09
CA GLN A 43 12.62 -2.76 -10.45
C GLN A 43 12.66 -4.28 -10.50
N VAL A 44 13.23 -4.96 -9.50
CA VAL A 44 13.22 -6.42 -9.42
C VAL A 44 11.80 -6.95 -9.16
N LEU A 45 11.09 -6.38 -8.19
CA LEU A 45 9.77 -6.84 -7.77
C LEU A 45 8.71 -6.75 -8.89
N ILE A 46 8.80 -5.74 -9.76
CA ILE A 46 7.88 -5.60 -10.90
C ILE A 46 8.20 -6.52 -12.09
N ARG A 47 9.36 -7.20 -12.12
CA ARG A 47 9.72 -8.10 -13.24
C ARG A 47 8.82 -9.34 -13.25
N PRO A 48 8.44 -9.87 -14.42
CA PRO A 48 7.60 -11.07 -14.51
C PRO A 48 8.16 -12.32 -13.80
N LYS A 49 9.49 -12.44 -13.72
CA LYS A 49 10.16 -13.59 -13.06
C LYS A 49 10.17 -13.52 -11.53
N CYS A 50 9.92 -12.34 -10.95
CA CYS A 50 9.85 -12.21 -9.50
C CYS A 50 8.45 -12.59 -9.02
N ILE A 51 8.37 -13.57 -8.12
CA ILE A 51 7.13 -14.03 -7.52
C ILE A 51 6.88 -13.15 -6.30
N VAL A 52 5.78 -12.40 -6.32
CA VAL A 52 5.38 -11.55 -5.18
C VAL A 52 4.31 -12.33 -4.40
N GLY A 53 4.79 -13.23 -3.54
CA GLY A 53 3.97 -14.07 -2.67
C GLY A 53 4.03 -13.65 -1.19
N PHE A 54 3.66 -14.56 -0.29
CA PHE A 54 3.63 -14.29 1.16
C PHE A 54 5.01 -14.19 1.82
N HIS A 55 6.05 -14.85 1.29
CA HIS A 55 7.41 -14.72 1.83
C HIS A 55 8.02 -13.37 1.47
N VAL A 56 7.76 -12.86 0.27
CA VAL A 56 8.14 -11.50 -0.13
C VAL A 56 7.40 -10.46 0.71
N LEU A 57 6.08 -10.62 0.91
CA LEU A 57 5.31 -9.77 1.81
C LEU A 57 5.91 -9.75 3.22
N LYS A 58 6.13 -10.93 3.83
CA LYS A 58 6.75 -11.05 5.15
C LYS A 58 8.08 -10.30 5.20
N THR A 59 8.95 -10.55 4.24
CA THR A 59 10.29 -9.95 4.20
C THR A 59 10.26 -8.44 4.09
N LEU A 60 9.42 -7.87 3.21
CA LEU A 60 9.30 -6.42 3.05
C LEU A 60 8.70 -5.78 4.30
N PHE A 61 7.64 -6.37 4.85
CA PHE A 61 6.94 -5.80 5.98
C PHE A 61 7.79 -5.85 7.27
N GLU A 62 8.47 -6.96 7.54
CA GLU A 62 9.45 -7.07 8.63
C GLU A 62 10.65 -6.14 8.40
N GLY A 63 11.03 -5.93 7.13
CA GLY A 63 12.01 -4.90 6.76
C GLY A 63 11.55 -3.49 7.18
N CYS A 64 10.26 -3.20 7.00
CA CYS A 64 9.64 -1.91 7.30
C CYS A 64 9.48 -1.67 8.81
N THR A 65 9.03 -2.69 9.55
CA THR A 65 8.69 -2.56 10.98
C THR A 65 9.81 -2.98 11.92
N GLY A 66 10.77 -3.79 11.44
CA GLY A 66 11.81 -4.40 12.27
C GLY A 66 11.32 -5.51 13.20
N ASP A 67 10.05 -5.92 13.10
CA ASP A 67 9.39 -6.87 14.00
C ASP A 67 8.69 -8.00 13.22
N GLN A 68 8.61 -9.19 13.81
CA GLN A 68 7.99 -10.37 13.20
C GLN A 68 6.48 -10.40 13.46
N MET A 69 5.73 -9.64 12.67
CA MET A 69 4.26 -9.61 12.73
C MET A 69 3.57 -10.69 11.92
N LEU A 70 4.26 -11.25 10.94
CA LEU A 70 3.70 -12.07 9.88
C LEU A 70 4.30 -13.47 9.95
N ASN A 71 3.46 -14.49 10.13
CA ASN A 71 3.91 -15.88 10.11
C ASN A 71 3.35 -16.58 8.88
N VAL A 72 4.22 -17.14 8.03
CA VAL A 72 3.79 -17.96 6.90
C VAL A 72 3.66 -19.41 7.38
N CYS A 73 2.46 -19.95 7.27
CA CYS A 73 2.13 -21.32 7.62
C CYS A 73 2.64 -22.31 6.57
N GLU A 74 2.77 -23.59 6.95
CA GLU A 74 3.10 -24.68 6.03
C GLU A 74 2.08 -24.82 4.88
N SER A 75 0.83 -24.38 5.11
CA SER A 75 -0.24 -24.32 4.09
C SER A 75 -0.06 -23.20 3.06
N GLY A 76 0.97 -22.36 3.20
CA GLY A 76 1.19 -21.18 2.35
C GLY A 76 0.30 -19.99 2.68
N GLN A 77 -0.48 -20.04 3.78
CA GLN A 77 -1.26 -18.90 4.27
C GLN A 77 -0.45 -18.05 5.26
N ILE A 78 -0.85 -16.79 5.46
CA ILE A 78 -0.22 -15.88 6.41
C ILE A 78 -1.11 -15.66 7.64
N ASN A 79 -0.51 -15.76 8.81
CA ASN A 79 -1.11 -15.44 10.10
C ASN A 79 -0.57 -14.10 10.59
N LEU A 80 -1.48 -13.16 10.85
CA LEU A 80 -1.17 -11.86 11.42
C LEU A 80 -1.16 -11.94 12.94
N ASN A 81 -0.10 -11.46 13.59
CA ASN A 81 -0.11 -11.28 15.04
C ASN A 81 -0.95 -10.06 15.43
N VAL A 82 -2.21 -10.31 15.82
CA VAL A 82 -3.18 -9.27 16.21
C VAL A 82 -2.81 -8.53 17.49
N GLU A 83 -1.88 -9.06 18.29
CA GLU A 83 -1.38 -8.44 19.52
C GLU A 83 -0.07 -7.69 19.30
N SER A 84 0.46 -7.67 18.07
CA SER A 84 1.71 -7.00 17.80
C SER A 84 1.65 -5.51 18.15
N ILE A 85 2.76 -5.03 18.68
CA ILE A 85 3.03 -3.63 19.07
C ILE A 85 4.05 -2.98 18.12
N ALA A 86 4.25 -3.56 16.93
CA ALA A 86 5.29 -3.10 16.03
C ALA A 86 5.05 -1.66 15.57
N VAL A 87 6.13 -1.02 15.16
CA VAL A 87 6.11 0.34 14.66
C VAL A 87 6.74 0.42 13.29
N ILE A 88 6.27 1.33 12.45
CA ILE A 88 6.90 1.60 11.15
C ILE A 88 8.22 2.32 11.40
N GLN A 89 9.34 1.69 11.04
CA GLN A 89 10.69 2.24 11.25
C GLN A 89 11.26 2.84 9.96
N ASP A 90 10.92 2.26 8.81
CA ASP A 90 11.48 2.63 7.51
C ASP A 90 10.38 3.17 6.57
N VAL A 91 10.17 4.50 6.62
CA VAL A 91 9.20 5.19 5.76
C VAL A 91 9.59 5.10 4.28
N GLY A 92 10.88 5.03 3.96
CA GLY A 92 11.35 4.91 2.58
C GLY A 92 10.90 3.58 1.96
N LEU A 93 11.06 2.48 2.71
CA LEU A 93 10.58 1.16 2.32
C LEU A 93 9.05 1.12 2.24
N LEU A 94 8.35 1.68 3.24
CA LEU A 94 6.89 1.83 3.22
C LEU A 94 6.42 2.50 1.92
N GLU A 95 6.95 3.69 1.65
CA GLU A 95 6.52 4.54 0.55
C GLU A 95 6.84 3.94 -0.82
N HIS A 96 8.08 3.51 -1.03
CA HIS A 96 8.55 3.12 -2.36
C HIS A 96 8.24 1.68 -2.73
N LEU A 97 7.92 0.82 -1.74
CA LEU A 97 7.67 -0.61 -1.97
C LEU A 97 6.31 -1.06 -1.44
N LEU A 98 6.01 -0.84 -0.16
CA LEU A 98 4.74 -1.35 0.41
C LEU A 98 3.51 -0.59 -0.11
N LEU A 99 3.64 0.68 -0.47
CA LEU A 99 2.54 1.48 -1.00
C LEU A 99 2.49 1.53 -2.53
N ASP A 100 3.42 0.86 -3.23
CA ASP A 100 3.45 0.84 -4.69
C ASP A 100 2.52 -0.23 -5.28
N TRP A 101 1.41 0.23 -5.86
CA TRP A 101 0.39 -0.66 -6.43
C TRP A 101 0.90 -1.57 -7.55
N LYS A 102 1.94 -1.20 -8.30
CA LYS A 102 2.45 -2.00 -9.42
C LYS A 102 3.09 -3.30 -8.94
N ILE A 103 3.69 -3.27 -7.75
CA ILE A 103 4.24 -4.47 -7.10
C ILE A 103 3.08 -5.40 -6.71
N TRP A 104 2.05 -4.85 -6.07
CA TRP A 104 0.99 -5.65 -5.45
C TRP A 104 -0.11 -6.08 -6.42
N SER A 105 -0.33 -5.36 -7.53
CA SER A 105 -1.32 -5.73 -8.54
C SER A 105 -0.96 -7.01 -9.30
N LYS A 106 0.32 -7.38 -9.35
CA LYS A 106 0.81 -8.64 -9.93
C LYS A 106 1.07 -9.74 -8.88
N ALA A 107 0.81 -9.45 -7.62
CA ALA A 107 1.06 -10.40 -6.53
C ALA A 107 0.11 -11.59 -6.61
N GLU A 108 0.47 -12.69 -5.93
CA GLU A 108 -0.41 -13.84 -5.81
C GLU A 108 -1.71 -13.48 -5.09
N THR A 109 -2.77 -14.24 -5.36
CA THR A 109 -4.10 -13.97 -4.82
C THR A 109 -4.08 -13.85 -3.30
N GLY A 110 -4.61 -12.74 -2.79
CA GLY A 110 -4.73 -12.47 -1.35
C GLY A 110 -3.50 -11.83 -0.69
N VAL A 111 -2.34 -11.78 -1.36
CA VAL A 111 -1.13 -11.14 -0.80
C VAL A 111 -1.36 -9.65 -0.54
N TRP A 112 -1.91 -8.92 -1.51
CA TRP A 112 -2.20 -7.49 -1.36
C TRP A 112 -3.21 -7.20 -0.24
N LYS A 113 -4.25 -8.03 -0.12
CA LYS A 113 -5.21 -7.94 1.00
C LYS A 113 -4.51 -8.09 2.35
N ASN A 114 -3.59 -9.06 2.49
CA ASN A 114 -2.90 -9.30 3.75
C ASN A 114 -1.90 -8.19 4.09
N LEU A 115 -1.28 -7.57 3.09
CA LEU A 115 -0.50 -6.35 3.30
C LEU A 115 -1.35 -5.26 3.96
N LEU A 116 -2.53 -4.98 3.40
CA LEU A 116 -3.38 -3.93 3.94
C LEU A 116 -3.95 -4.29 5.31
N ALA A 117 -4.31 -5.55 5.53
CA ALA A 117 -4.71 -6.03 6.86
C ALA A 117 -3.58 -5.85 7.89
N ALA A 118 -2.32 -6.05 7.51
CA ALA A 118 -1.18 -5.78 8.38
C ALA A 118 -1.00 -4.28 8.66
N LEU A 119 -1.23 -3.40 7.67
CA LEU A 119 -1.25 -1.94 7.90
C LEU A 119 -2.43 -1.52 8.80
N GLU A 120 -3.63 -2.08 8.63
CA GLU A 120 -4.78 -1.86 9.52
C GLU A 120 -4.43 -2.22 10.98
N LEU A 121 -3.71 -3.33 11.20
CA LEU A 121 -3.30 -3.74 12.54
C LEU A 121 -2.34 -2.75 13.22
N LEU A 122 -1.52 -2.02 12.46
CA LEU A 122 -0.59 -1.02 12.99
C LEU A 122 -1.31 0.25 13.47
N ILE A 123 -2.53 0.50 13.00
CA ILE A 123 -3.31 1.72 13.28
C ILE A 123 -4.65 1.44 13.95
N ARG A 124 -4.89 0.22 14.45
CA ARG A 124 -6.09 -0.10 15.25
C ARG A 124 -6.16 0.72 16.54
N ASP A 125 -7.38 1.03 17.00
CA ASP A 125 -7.67 1.84 18.20
C ASP A 125 -6.87 1.48 19.46
N ASN A 126 -6.63 0.18 19.68
CA ASN A 126 -5.93 -0.33 20.86
C ASN A 126 -4.44 -0.58 20.64
N HIS A 127 -3.86 -0.07 19.54
CA HIS A 127 -2.43 -0.21 19.29
C HIS A 127 -1.62 0.78 20.17
N PRO A 128 -0.65 0.34 20.99
CA PRO A 128 0.08 1.23 21.89
C PRO A 128 0.80 2.40 21.20
N HIS A 129 1.15 2.21 19.93
CA HIS A 129 1.82 3.20 19.09
C HIS A 129 0.99 3.65 17.88
N GLN A 130 -0.35 3.58 17.98
CA GLN A 130 -1.28 3.93 16.90
C GLN A 130 -0.93 5.28 16.24
N MET A 131 -0.89 6.35 17.03
CA MET A 131 -0.62 7.70 16.53
C MET A 131 0.75 7.83 15.87
N PHE A 132 1.76 7.13 16.39
CA PHE A 132 3.08 7.10 15.77
C PHE A 132 2.99 6.43 14.39
N ASN A 133 2.35 5.27 14.28
CA ASN A 133 2.18 4.57 13.00
C ASN A 133 1.35 5.38 11.99
N ILE A 134 0.28 6.05 12.42
CA ILE A 134 -0.47 7.00 11.60
C ILE A 134 0.46 8.09 11.05
N GLN A 135 1.31 8.70 11.89
CA GLN A 135 2.28 9.70 11.44
C GLN A 135 3.28 9.13 10.42
N GLN A 136 3.73 7.89 10.56
CA GLN A 136 4.62 7.26 9.59
C GLN A 136 3.91 6.97 8.25
N LEU A 137 2.65 6.53 8.29
CA LEU A 137 1.81 6.36 7.08
C LEU A 137 1.60 7.69 6.34
N LEU A 138 1.33 8.75 7.09
CA LEU A 138 1.18 10.11 6.53
C LEU A 138 2.49 10.60 5.91
N LYS A 139 3.64 10.39 6.56
CA LYS A 139 4.97 10.69 5.99
C LYS A 139 5.23 9.90 4.70
N GLY A 140 4.78 8.64 4.65
CA GLY A 140 4.84 7.80 3.44
C GLY A 140 3.76 8.12 2.40
N ARG A 141 2.96 9.18 2.60
CA ARG A 141 1.92 9.65 1.69
C ARG A 141 0.91 8.56 1.33
N VAL A 142 0.46 7.78 2.33
CA VAL A 142 -0.46 6.63 2.13
C VAL A 142 -1.70 6.98 1.30
N VAL A 143 -2.35 8.10 1.61
CA VAL A 143 -3.59 8.50 0.91
C VAL A 143 -3.31 8.79 -0.56
N HIS A 144 -2.22 9.50 -0.86
CA HIS A 144 -1.83 9.78 -2.24
C HIS A 144 -1.58 8.49 -3.04
N HIS A 145 -0.87 7.52 -2.47
CA HIS A 145 -0.60 6.25 -3.15
C HIS A 145 -1.87 5.45 -3.41
N PHE A 146 -2.80 5.42 -2.45
CA PHE A 146 -4.09 4.72 -2.64
C PHE A 146 -4.94 5.38 -3.72
N LEU A 147 -5.06 6.71 -3.71
CA LEU A 147 -5.84 7.43 -4.71
C LEU A 147 -5.21 7.32 -6.11
N LEU A 148 -3.88 7.38 -6.22
CA LEU A 148 -3.16 7.16 -7.47
C LEU A 148 -3.40 5.74 -8.02
N ALA A 149 -3.36 4.72 -7.16
CA ALA A 149 -3.65 3.34 -7.55
C ALA A 149 -5.07 3.22 -8.11
N CYS A 150 -6.05 3.81 -7.41
CA CYS A 150 -7.45 3.86 -7.87
C CYS A 150 -7.57 4.55 -9.23
N GLN A 151 -6.94 5.72 -9.41
CA GLN A 151 -7.02 6.47 -10.65
C GLN A 151 -6.46 5.67 -11.82
N VAL A 152 -5.23 5.17 -11.71
CA VAL A 152 -4.55 4.47 -12.81
C VAL A 152 -5.27 3.17 -13.17
N LEU A 153 -5.71 2.40 -12.17
CA LEU A 153 -6.40 1.12 -12.42
C LEU A 153 -7.84 1.30 -12.93
N GLN A 154 -8.47 2.45 -12.69
CA GLN A 154 -9.75 2.79 -13.31
C GLN A 154 -9.59 3.24 -14.77
N GLU A 155 -8.61 4.11 -15.06
CA GLU A 155 -8.33 4.60 -16.43
C GLU A 155 -7.95 3.46 -17.38
N HIS A 156 -7.22 2.45 -16.90
CA HIS A 156 -6.74 1.35 -17.73
C HIS A 156 -7.66 0.12 -17.76
N ARG A 157 -8.93 0.24 -17.31
CA ARG A 157 -9.92 -0.86 -17.37
C ARG A 157 -10.14 -1.40 -18.78
N GLU A 158 -9.88 -0.61 -19.81
CA GLU A 158 -10.02 -1.03 -21.21
C GLU A 158 -8.84 -1.91 -21.70
N GLY A 159 -7.70 -1.90 -20.99
CA GLY A 159 -6.41 -2.45 -21.45
C GLY A 159 -5.97 -3.79 -20.82
N HIS A 160 -6.88 -4.57 -20.24
CA HIS A 160 -6.60 -5.88 -19.58
C HIS A 160 -6.00 -5.81 -18.16
N LEU A 161 -5.98 -4.65 -17.51
CA LEU A 161 -5.61 -4.57 -16.09
C LEU A 161 -6.74 -5.08 -15.19
N THR A 162 -6.39 -5.90 -14.20
CA THR A 162 -7.33 -6.42 -13.19
C THR A 162 -7.86 -5.28 -12.33
N CYS A 163 -9.17 -5.25 -12.10
CA CYS A 163 -9.76 -4.32 -11.14
C CYS A 163 -9.16 -4.56 -9.75
N ILE A 164 -9.03 -3.48 -8.95
CA ILE A 164 -8.67 -3.59 -7.54
C ILE A 164 -9.68 -4.55 -6.85
N PRO A 165 -9.20 -5.58 -6.13
CA PRO A 165 -10.08 -6.49 -5.39
C PRO A 165 -10.93 -5.72 -4.36
N GLN A 166 -12.18 -6.15 -4.16
CA GLN A 166 -13.11 -5.46 -3.27
C GLN A 166 -12.55 -5.30 -1.84
N GLU A 167 -11.88 -6.33 -1.32
CA GLU A 167 -11.27 -6.30 0.01
C GLU A 167 -10.16 -5.26 0.11
N VAL A 168 -9.39 -5.07 -0.96
CA VAL A 168 -8.34 -4.05 -1.04
C VAL A 168 -8.97 -2.65 -1.01
N CYS A 169 -10.05 -2.42 -1.75
CA CYS A 169 -10.80 -1.16 -1.71
C CYS A 169 -11.36 -0.87 -0.31
N LEU A 170 -11.93 -1.86 0.37
CA LEU A 170 -12.47 -1.69 1.73
C LEU A 170 -11.37 -1.33 2.72
N SER A 171 -10.21 -1.98 2.61
CA SER A 171 -9.04 -1.64 3.44
C SER A 171 -8.50 -0.24 3.16
N TYR A 172 -8.49 0.22 1.90
CA TYR A 172 -8.13 1.60 1.57
C TYR A 172 -9.02 2.60 2.30
N ILE A 173 -10.33 2.39 2.28
CA ILE A 173 -11.29 3.27 2.96
C ILE A 173 -11.01 3.32 4.46
N LYS A 174 -10.89 2.17 5.12
CA LYS A 174 -10.62 2.10 6.57
C LYS A 174 -9.33 2.81 6.97
N ILE A 175 -8.25 2.56 6.22
CA ILE A 175 -6.95 3.21 6.50
C ILE A 175 -7.06 4.72 6.27
N ILE A 176 -7.74 5.17 5.20
CA ILE A 176 -7.95 6.60 4.94
C ILE A 176 -8.77 7.25 6.07
N GLU A 177 -9.86 6.62 6.51
CA GLU A 177 -10.68 7.08 7.63
C GLU A 177 -9.85 7.27 8.91
N GLU A 178 -9.00 6.29 9.22
CA GLU A 178 -8.15 6.32 10.41
C GLU A 178 -7.08 7.42 10.34
N VAL A 179 -6.40 7.57 9.19
CA VAL A 179 -5.35 8.60 9.07
C VAL A 179 -5.90 10.01 8.87
N LEU A 180 -7.17 10.15 8.47
CA LEU A 180 -7.83 11.45 8.32
C LEU A 180 -7.97 12.16 9.67
N GLY A 181 -8.16 11.39 10.75
CA GLY A 181 -8.26 11.89 12.11
C GLY A 181 -9.55 12.65 12.41
N SER A 182 -9.65 13.13 13.65
CA SER A 182 -10.78 13.93 14.15
C SER A 182 -10.26 15.13 14.97
N PRO A 183 -10.43 16.38 14.51
CA PRO A 183 -11.08 16.76 13.25
C PRO A 183 -10.27 16.32 12.00
N PRO A 184 -10.93 16.13 10.84
CA PRO A 184 -10.26 15.75 9.59
C PRO A 184 -9.15 16.71 9.16
N ASP A 185 -8.02 16.17 8.73
CA ASP A 185 -6.94 16.96 8.11
C ASP A 185 -7.40 17.58 6.77
N LEU A 186 -7.26 18.89 6.66
CA LEU A 186 -7.75 19.65 5.50
C LEU A 186 -6.97 19.37 4.21
N GLU A 187 -5.67 19.07 4.29
CA GLU A 187 -4.87 18.76 3.10
C GLU A 187 -5.22 17.37 2.56
N ILE A 188 -5.46 16.40 3.45
CA ILE A 188 -5.96 15.08 3.07
C ILE A 188 -7.35 15.20 2.43
N LEU A 189 -8.27 15.98 3.03
CA LEU A 189 -9.59 16.24 2.45
C LEU A 189 -9.49 16.83 1.04
N LYS A 190 -8.67 17.87 0.85
CA LYS A 190 -8.44 18.46 -0.48
C LYS A 190 -7.97 17.42 -1.49
N LEU A 191 -7.05 16.53 -1.10
CA LEU A 191 -6.56 15.46 -1.96
C LEU A 191 -7.68 14.49 -2.36
N ILE A 192 -8.51 14.06 -1.41
CA ILE A 192 -9.66 13.20 -1.67
C ILE A 192 -10.66 13.89 -2.60
N PHE A 193 -11.00 15.15 -2.35
CA PHE A 193 -11.93 15.91 -3.21
C PHE A 193 -11.38 16.09 -4.62
N ASN A 194 -10.10 16.43 -4.77
CA ASN A 194 -9.46 16.57 -6.07
C ASN A 194 -9.51 15.24 -6.85
N PHE A 195 -9.24 14.12 -6.18
CA PHE A 195 -9.38 12.79 -6.78
C PHE A 195 -10.82 12.52 -7.22
N LEU A 196 -11.80 12.73 -6.34
CA LEU A 196 -13.21 12.48 -6.65
C LEU A 196 -13.71 13.31 -7.83
N LEU A 197 -13.26 14.56 -7.95
CA LEU A 197 -13.54 15.41 -9.10
C LEU A 197 -12.88 14.88 -10.38
N ALA A 198 -11.64 14.41 -10.31
CA ALA A 198 -10.90 13.89 -11.45
C ALA A 198 -11.48 12.58 -12.00
N VAL A 199 -11.94 11.67 -11.14
CA VAL A 199 -12.53 10.39 -11.56
C VAL A 199 -14.03 10.46 -11.88
N HIS A 200 -14.65 11.62 -11.69
CA HIS A 200 -16.07 11.80 -11.99
C HIS A 200 -16.33 11.66 -13.49
N PRO A 201 -17.25 10.78 -13.93
CA PRO A 201 -17.55 10.63 -15.36
C PRO A 201 -17.98 11.96 -15.97
N ALA A 202 -17.35 12.36 -17.08
CA ALA A 202 -17.70 13.59 -17.80
C ALA A 202 -19.16 13.62 -18.28
N THR A 203 -19.76 12.44 -18.48
CA THR A 203 -21.18 12.26 -18.83
C THR A 203 -22.13 12.65 -17.70
N ASN A 204 -21.69 12.60 -16.45
CA ASN A 204 -22.49 12.98 -15.27
C ASN A 204 -22.30 14.45 -14.85
N THR A 205 -21.31 15.15 -15.41
CA THR A 205 -21.16 16.62 -15.26
C THR A 205 -22.00 17.39 -16.27
N TYR A 206 -22.53 16.72 -17.30
CA TYR A 206 -23.56 17.29 -18.16
C TYR A 206 -24.90 17.30 -17.43
N VAL A 207 -25.33 18.48 -17.00
CA VAL A 207 -26.73 18.71 -16.60
C VAL A 207 -27.59 18.61 -17.85
N CYS A 208 -27.95 17.40 -18.25
CA CYS A 208 -29.08 17.20 -19.14
C CYS A 208 -30.31 17.68 -18.38
N HIS A 209 -31.08 18.59 -18.97
CA HIS A 209 -32.38 19.06 -18.45
C HIS A 209 -33.46 17.94 -18.43
N ASN A 210 -33.07 16.70 -18.13
CA ASN A 210 -33.99 15.59 -17.96
C ASN A 210 -34.54 15.63 -16.52
N PRO A 211 -35.84 15.88 -16.32
CA PRO A 211 -36.43 16.06 -14.99
C PRO A 211 -36.18 14.87 -14.03
N SER A 212 -35.94 13.68 -14.57
CA SER A 212 -35.67 12.45 -13.80
C SER A 212 -34.31 12.40 -13.08
N ASN A 213 -33.38 13.32 -13.38
CA ASN A 213 -32.04 13.35 -12.77
C ASN A 213 -31.85 14.48 -11.74
N PHE A 214 -32.91 15.22 -11.39
CA PHE A 214 -32.86 16.25 -10.35
C PHE A 214 -33.11 15.63 -8.97
N PHE A 215 -32.08 15.56 -8.13
CA PHE A 215 -32.15 15.08 -6.74
C PHE A 215 -32.50 16.18 -5.72
N PHE A 216 -33.26 17.20 -6.11
CA PHE A 216 -33.83 18.15 -5.17
C PHE A 216 -35.28 17.79 -4.88
N SER A 217 -35.50 16.99 -3.84
CA SER A 217 -36.81 16.93 -3.20
C SER A 217 -37.02 18.22 -2.41
N LEU A 218 -37.76 19.16 -3.00
CA LEU A 218 -38.40 20.23 -2.23
C LEU A 218 -39.45 19.56 -1.34
N HIS A 219 -39.09 19.30 -0.09
CA HIS A 219 -40.09 19.10 0.95
C HIS A 219 -40.75 20.46 1.20
N ILE A 220 -41.99 20.60 0.72
CA ILE A 220 -42.95 21.62 1.16
C ILE A 220 -43.90 20.94 2.13
#